data_AF-A0A938UMH6-F1
#
_entry.id   AF-A0A938UMH6-F1
#
_cell.length_a   1.000
_cell.length_b   1.000
_cell.length_c   1.000
_cell.angle_alpha   90.00
_cell.angle_beta   90.00
_cell.angle_gamma   90.00
#
_symmetry.space_group_name_H-M   'P 1'
#
loop_
_entity.id
_entity.type
_entity.pdbx_description
1 polymer ?
#
loop_
_entity_poly.entity_id
_entity_poly.type
_entity_poly.pdbx_seq_one_letter_code
_entity_poly.pdbx_strand_id
1 'polypeptide(L)'
;MRTTGCKGGRSAWAALAVLSTAWIACGEETSVSPTLLAGSGGGAGAGSRVSPADVADPAPDSATAASDAALAENDAMSAPDPATVQDDVAPGPADATATADAARLADVTDAQGAEIAGPPADADDASGPPDTVPDQVGADAPPETTPADVGADAAADVAAGACPKVCNGGCGGGVCHIVNAQYPICPDGMPCDVQCNVANACPTPVVCGNGPCTVNCGGNGAVGTCKGTVICKNAPSCDIVCNGTDACAGKVFCGMGTCKIACGTSGAVGTCKGGAECSIAKSCHVACAGTFACKGTVACGGQCKVECGATGAAGTCEGGIDCADGDSCDLQCTGAYACKGDVECGSGPCNVACGTKGAAGTCGAHVRCNDAPVCKVDCHGANACDGQVECGTSACAVTCGAGGAAGTCTGGIDCTDGKSCKINCLGANACADGLVECGSGPCQIACGAKPAAAWGQCKNVDCSSACACEVGCAGTNSCKNLTCPSGCAGGGGCSALAKICNTCP
;
A
#
# COMPACT_ATOMS: atom_id res chain seq x y z
N MET A 1 18.35 -26.64 42.68
CA MET A 1 19.52 -27.18 41.96
C MET A 1 19.75 -26.27 40.76
N ARG A 2 20.54 -25.19 40.90
CA ARG A 2 21.97 -25.06 40.57
C ARG A 2 22.36 -25.59 39.18
N THR A 3 22.85 -24.63 38.36
CA THR A 3 23.85 -24.69 37.26
C THR A 3 23.42 -25.47 36.00
N THR A 4 23.67 -25.04 34.76
CA THR A 4 24.74 -24.19 34.21
C THR A 4 24.40 -23.82 32.76
N GLY A 5 24.82 -22.64 32.29
CA GLY A 5 24.82 -22.28 30.86
C GLY A 5 26.10 -22.70 30.14
N CYS A 6 26.05 -22.71 28.80
CA CYS A 6 27.22 -22.69 27.92
C CYS A 6 26.97 -21.73 26.74
N LYS A 7 27.72 -20.63 26.73
CA LYS A 7 28.08 -19.86 25.53
C LYS A 7 29.16 -20.63 24.76
N GLY A 8 29.09 -20.63 23.45
CA GLY A 8 30.18 -21.00 22.55
C GLY A 8 30.00 -20.29 21.22
N GLY A 9 30.98 -19.49 20.83
CA GLY A 9 30.97 -18.74 19.58
C GLY A 9 32.11 -19.13 18.64
N ARG A 10 31.96 -18.61 17.41
CA ARG A 10 32.94 -18.35 16.34
C ARG A 10 33.40 -19.49 15.41
N SER A 11 33.32 -19.12 14.12
CA SER A 11 34.34 -19.29 13.06
C SER A 11 33.98 -20.20 11.88
N ALA A 12 33.78 -19.51 10.76
CA ALA A 12 33.89 -19.90 9.36
C ALA A 12 34.84 -21.06 9.01
N TRP A 13 34.38 -21.95 8.13
CA TRP A 13 35.18 -22.64 7.10
C TRP A 13 34.33 -22.82 5.83
N ALA A 14 34.99 -22.69 4.69
CA ALA A 14 34.41 -22.68 3.35
C ALA A 14 34.41 -24.07 2.66
N ALA A 15 33.40 -24.24 1.80
CA ALA A 15 33.37 -24.91 0.50
C ALA A 15 33.53 -26.45 0.33
N LEU A 16 32.70 -26.93 -0.63
CA LEU A 16 32.67 -28.20 -1.40
C LEU A 16 32.16 -29.49 -0.72
N ALA A 17 30.94 -29.92 -1.11
CA ALA A 17 30.76 -31.00 -2.09
C ALA A 17 29.27 -31.36 -2.31
N VAL A 18 29.00 -31.79 -3.55
CA VAL A 18 27.74 -32.22 -4.18
C VAL A 18 27.39 -33.67 -3.78
N LEU A 19 26.13 -33.95 -3.40
CA LEU A 19 25.28 -35.08 -3.86
C LEU A 19 24.12 -35.43 -2.89
N SER A 20 22.95 -35.62 -3.51
CA SER A 20 21.92 -36.64 -3.22
C SER A 20 20.89 -36.44 -2.10
N THR A 21 19.68 -36.15 -2.59
CA THR A 21 18.34 -36.57 -2.11
C THR A 21 18.28 -37.66 -1.03
N ALA A 22 17.66 -37.32 0.11
CA ALA A 22 16.84 -38.25 0.90
C ALA A 22 15.82 -37.44 1.73
N TRP A 23 14.54 -37.53 1.37
CA TRP A 23 13.43 -37.10 2.22
C TRP A 23 13.24 -38.16 3.31
N ILE A 24 13.51 -37.81 4.57
CA ILE A 24 13.11 -38.59 5.74
C ILE A 24 11.90 -37.88 6.35
N ALA A 25 10.73 -38.52 6.23
CA ALA A 25 9.55 -38.16 6.99
C ALA A 25 9.70 -38.69 8.42
N CYS A 26 9.82 -37.78 9.40
CA CYS A 26 9.54 -38.11 10.80
C CYS A 26 8.10 -37.70 11.10
N GLY A 27 7.23 -38.70 11.27
CA GLY A 27 5.93 -38.52 11.91
C GLY A 27 6.10 -38.54 13.43
N GLU A 28 5.58 -37.52 14.11
CA GLU A 28 5.33 -37.56 15.55
C GLU A 28 3.89 -38.00 15.79
N GLU A 29 3.72 -39.23 16.28
CA GLU A 29 2.49 -39.69 16.89
C GLU A 29 2.41 -39.16 18.32
N THR A 30 1.41 -38.31 18.60
CA THR A 30 1.00 -37.99 19.97
C THR A 30 -0.21 -38.84 20.34
N SER A 31 0.06 -39.94 21.05
CA SER A 31 -0.93 -40.77 21.72
C SER A 31 -1.46 -40.06 22.97
N VAL A 32 -2.76 -39.82 23.05
CA VAL A 32 -3.44 -39.42 24.30
C VAL A 32 -4.43 -40.52 24.68
N SER A 33 -4.21 -41.15 25.83
CA SER A 33 -5.12 -42.11 26.45
C SER A 33 -6.31 -41.39 27.11
N PRO A 34 -7.54 -41.94 27.06
CA PRO A 34 -8.67 -41.38 27.81
C PRO A 34 -8.82 -42.04 29.19
N THR A 35 -9.00 -41.20 30.20
CA THR A 35 -9.38 -41.57 31.57
C THR A 35 -10.87 -41.89 31.62
N LEU A 36 -11.18 -43.13 32.02
CA LEU A 36 -12.50 -43.61 32.43
C LEU A 36 -12.97 -42.90 33.71
N LEU A 37 -14.17 -42.35 33.71
CA LEU A 37 -14.95 -42.09 34.92
C LEU A 37 -16.40 -42.54 34.70
N ALA A 38 -16.74 -43.63 35.39
CA ALA A 38 -18.07 -44.18 35.50
C ALA A 38 -18.92 -43.31 36.45
N GLY A 39 -20.20 -43.13 36.10
CA GLY A 39 -21.20 -42.50 36.94
C GLY A 39 -22.60 -42.92 36.49
N SER A 40 -23.15 -43.90 37.19
CA SER A 40 -24.39 -44.63 36.96
C SER A 40 -25.64 -43.99 37.58
N GLY A 41 -26.79 -44.18 36.95
CA GLY A 41 -28.15 -44.12 37.54
C GLY A 41 -29.07 -43.14 36.81
N GLY A 42 -30.23 -43.47 36.24
CA GLY A 42 -31.10 -44.64 36.37
C GLY A 42 -32.51 -44.20 36.81
N GLY A 43 -33.53 -44.40 35.96
CA GLY A 43 -34.96 -44.26 36.28
C GLY A 43 -35.72 -43.36 35.29
N ALA A 44 -36.39 -43.85 34.24
CA ALA A 44 -37.62 -44.66 34.15
C ALA A 44 -38.94 -43.85 34.21
N GLY A 45 -39.77 -44.02 33.18
CA GLY A 45 -41.18 -43.57 33.08
C GLY A 45 -41.51 -43.06 31.67
N ALA A 46 -41.95 -43.92 30.74
CA ALA A 46 -43.37 -44.12 30.36
C ALA A 46 -44.11 -42.78 30.16
N GLY A 47 -44.63 -42.37 29.01
CA GLY A 47 -45.14 -43.05 27.82
C GLY A 47 -46.49 -42.41 27.48
N SER A 48 -46.72 -41.95 26.25
CA SER A 48 -48.05 -41.92 25.61
C SER A 48 -48.01 -41.38 24.19
N ARG A 49 -48.74 -42.10 23.33
CA ARG A 49 -49.08 -41.79 21.94
C ARG A 49 -50.19 -40.74 21.90
N VAL A 50 -50.18 -39.82 20.91
CA VAL A 50 -51.33 -39.44 20.06
C VAL A 50 -50.77 -38.84 18.75
N SER A 51 -51.28 -39.30 17.60
CA SER A 51 -51.28 -38.63 16.29
C SER A 51 -52.75 -38.35 15.90
N PRO A 52 -53.08 -37.80 14.72
CA PRO A 52 -52.74 -36.53 14.06
C PRO A 52 -54.02 -35.71 13.71
N ALA A 53 -53.88 -34.45 13.24
CA ALA A 53 -54.89 -33.72 12.44
C ALA A 53 -54.25 -32.38 11.96
N ASP A 54 -54.02 -32.20 10.66
CA ASP A 54 -54.87 -31.45 9.71
C ASP A 54 -54.94 -29.95 10.00
N VAL A 55 -54.17 -29.12 9.26
CA VAL A 55 -54.65 -27.84 8.70
C VAL A 55 -53.87 -27.54 7.41
N ALA A 56 -54.64 -27.28 6.36
CA ALA A 56 -54.23 -27.06 4.99
C ALA A 56 -53.67 -25.66 4.70
N ASP A 57 -52.89 -25.61 3.61
CA ASP A 57 -52.63 -24.43 2.75
C ASP A 57 -53.92 -23.67 2.39
N PRO A 58 -53.81 -22.37 2.05
CA PRO A 58 -53.97 -22.07 0.63
C PRO A 58 -52.97 -21.05 0.05
N ALA A 59 -52.59 -21.35 -1.19
CA ALA A 59 -51.93 -20.50 -2.17
C ALA A 59 -52.88 -19.40 -2.72
N PRO A 60 -52.37 -18.44 -3.53
CA PRO A 60 -52.96 -17.13 -3.78
C PRO A 60 -53.75 -17.04 -5.09
N ASP A 61 -54.69 -16.09 -5.19
CA ASP A 61 -55.24 -15.64 -6.48
C ASP A 61 -55.58 -14.13 -6.49
N SER A 62 -54.93 -13.46 -7.45
CA SER A 62 -55.34 -12.37 -8.35
C SER A 62 -56.66 -11.57 -8.15
N ALA A 63 -56.60 -10.23 -8.30
CA ALA A 63 -56.98 -9.49 -9.54
C ALA A 63 -57.47 -8.01 -9.33
N THR A 64 -56.89 -7.11 -10.13
CA THR A 64 -57.47 -5.97 -10.91
C THR A 64 -58.17 -4.75 -10.27
N ALA A 65 -57.62 -3.55 -10.54
CA ALA A 65 -58.24 -2.37 -11.23
C ALA A 65 -57.27 -1.16 -11.12
N ALA A 66 -56.61 -0.68 -12.18
CA ALA A 66 -57.06 0.24 -13.23
C ALA A 66 -57.32 1.70 -12.78
N SER A 67 -56.41 2.62 -13.13
CA SER A 67 -56.74 3.98 -13.58
C SER A 67 -55.53 4.65 -14.25
N ASP A 68 -55.73 5.02 -15.51
CA ASP A 68 -54.87 5.81 -16.39
C ASP A 68 -54.53 7.21 -15.86
N ALA A 69 -53.36 7.75 -16.22
CA ALA A 69 -53.23 9.02 -16.95
C ALA A 69 -51.75 9.36 -17.25
N ALA A 70 -51.54 9.78 -18.50
CA ALA A 70 -50.29 10.10 -19.16
C ALA A 70 -49.64 11.43 -18.72
N LEU A 71 -48.33 11.57 -19.05
CA LEU A 71 -47.63 12.70 -19.71
C LEU A 71 -46.13 12.56 -19.37
N ALA A 72 -45.29 12.06 -20.28
CA ALA A 72 -44.63 12.75 -21.40
C ALA A 72 -43.27 13.35 -21.01
N GLU A 73 -42.25 12.68 -21.55
CA GLU A 73 -40.90 13.06 -22.01
C GLU A 73 -40.34 14.44 -21.63
N ASN A 74 -39.14 14.44 -21.05
CA ASN A 74 -38.32 15.62 -20.81
C ASN A 74 -36.95 15.38 -21.48
N ASP A 75 -36.79 15.97 -22.67
CA ASP A 75 -35.50 16.14 -23.35
C ASP A 75 -35.37 17.61 -23.75
N ALA A 76 -34.20 18.20 -23.44
CA ALA A 76 -33.55 19.36 -24.06
C ALA A 76 -32.91 20.29 -23.01
N MET A 77 -31.62 20.06 -22.75
CA MET A 77 -30.71 21.11 -22.28
C MET A 77 -30.46 22.08 -23.43
N SER A 78 -30.84 23.35 -23.26
CA SER A 78 -30.38 24.47 -24.09
C SER A 78 -29.67 25.50 -23.22
N ALA A 79 -28.55 25.99 -23.74
CA ALA A 79 -27.61 26.91 -23.13
C ALA A 79 -28.21 28.30 -22.83
N PRO A 80 -27.60 29.10 -21.92
CA PRO A 80 -27.83 30.54 -21.87
C PRO A 80 -26.72 31.32 -22.58
N ASP A 81 -27.14 32.18 -23.51
CA ASP A 81 -26.40 33.30 -24.09
C ASP A 81 -26.56 34.57 -23.20
N PRO A 82 -25.75 35.63 -23.39
CA PRO A 82 -25.40 36.61 -22.35
C PRO A 82 -26.15 37.95 -22.40
N ALA A 83 -25.97 38.70 -21.30
CA ALA A 83 -25.98 40.17 -21.14
C ALA A 83 -27.32 40.94 -21.21
N THR A 84 -27.66 41.63 -20.11
CA THR A 84 -27.70 43.12 -19.98
C THR A 84 -28.27 43.53 -18.59
N VAL A 85 -27.46 44.20 -17.76
CA VAL A 85 -27.51 45.63 -17.36
C VAL A 85 -28.73 46.04 -16.52
N GLN A 86 -28.48 46.40 -15.24
CA GLN A 86 -29.01 47.65 -14.68
C GLN A 86 -28.18 48.15 -13.49
N ASP A 87 -27.68 49.38 -13.65
CA ASP A 87 -27.00 50.26 -12.69
C ASP A 87 -27.88 50.61 -11.48
N ASP A 88 -27.26 50.88 -10.33
CA ASP A 88 -27.48 52.08 -9.48
C ASP A 88 -26.93 51.88 -8.06
N VAL A 89 -25.71 52.36 -7.75
CA VAL A 89 -25.39 52.98 -6.43
C VAL A 89 -24.31 54.07 -6.62
N ALA A 90 -24.67 55.28 -6.20
CA ALA A 90 -23.87 56.50 -6.25
C ALA A 90 -22.71 56.55 -5.23
N PRO A 91 -21.72 57.48 -5.42
CA PRO A 91 -20.48 57.52 -4.65
C PRO A 91 -20.42 58.60 -3.56
N GLY A 92 -19.56 58.39 -2.57
CA GLY A 92 -18.91 59.45 -1.81
C GLY A 92 -18.44 59.03 -0.40
N PRO A 93 -17.52 59.77 0.25
CA PRO A 93 -16.42 60.57 -0.29
C PRO A 93 -15.06 60.14 0.28
N ALA A 94 -14.01 60.65 -0.37
CA ALA A 94 -12.62 60.51 0.00
C ALA A 94 -12.31 61.13 1.37
N ASP A 95 -11.39 60.52 2.11
CA ASP A 95 -10.54 61.23 3.04
C ASP A 95 -9.08 60.79 2.85
N ALA A 96 -8.23 61.79 2.70
CA ALA A 96 -6.79 61.66 2.50
C ALA A 96 -6.10 61.94 3.84
N THR A 97 -5.08 61.13 4.17
CA THR A 97 -3.74 61.53 4.67
C THR A 97 -3.17 60.49 5.64
N ALA A 98 -2.09 59.83 5.22
CA ALA A 98 -0.91 59.55 6.06
C ALA A 98 0.17 58.89 5.19
N THR A 99 1.03 59.75 4.62
CA THR A 99 2.38 59.42 4.16
C THR A 99 3.30 59.08 5.33
N ALA A 100 4.33 58.27 5.01
CA ALA A 100 5.55 57.94 5.77
C ALA A 100 5.51 56.63 6.59
N ASP A 101 5.89 55.51 5.97
CA ASP A 101 7.13 54.79 6.33
C ASP A 101 7.37 53.64 5.33
N ALA A 102 8.09 53.94 4.25
CA ALA A 102 8.57 52.97 3.28
C ALA A 102 10.09 53.15 3.11
N ALA A 103 10.85 52.71 4.13
CA ALA A 103 12.29 52.60 4.06
C ALA A 103 12.82 51.61 5.10
N ARG A 104 12.55 50.30 4.91
CA ARG A 104 13.38 49.19 5.41
C ARG A 104 12.92 47.83 4.86
N LEU A 105 13.07 47.68 3.55
CA LEU A 105 13.18 46.36 2.91
C LEU A 105 14.34 46.43 1.92
N ALA A 106 15.53 46.16 2.45
CA ALA A 106 16.62 45.60 1.68
C ALA A 106 17.35 44.67 2.65
N ASP A 107 17.61 43.47 2.15
CA ASP A 107 18.51 42.43 2.64
C ASP A 107 17.84 41.15 3.17
N VAL A 108 18.43 40.03 2.74
CA VAL A 108 18.02 38.62 2.85
C VAL A 108 17.09 38.07 1.74
N THR A 109 17.56 38.19 0.50
CA THR A 109 17.43 37.12 -0.51
C THR A 109 18.79 36.96 -1.17
N ASP A 110 19.59 36.02 -0.65
CA ASP A 110 20.53 35.16 -1.38
C ASP A 110 21.39 34.37 -0.37
N ALA A 111 21.00 33.12 -0.14
CA ALA A 111 21.92 32.08 0.34
C ALA A 111 21.65 30.85 -0.53
N GLN A 112 22.33 30.83 -1.66
CA GLN A 112 22.54 29.67 -2.50
C GLN A 112 23.21 28.56 -1.69
N GLY A 113 22.98 27.32 -2.13
CA GLY A 113 23.36 26.09 -1.45
C GLY A 113 24.84 26.04 -1.06
N ALA A 114 25.07 25.66 0.19
CA ALA A 114 26.33 25.07 0.59
C ALA A 114 26.37 23.63 0.05
N GLU A 115 27.10 23.43 -1.03
CA GLU A 115 27.58 22.13 -1.46
C GLU A 115 28.39 21.51 -0.31
N ILE A 116 28.00 20.30 0.11
CA ILE A 116 28.80 19.49 1.00
C ILE A 116 30.00 19.01 0.17
N ALA A 117 31.19 19.46 0.57
CA ALA A 117 32.46 19.05 0.04
C ALA A 117 32.58 17.52 0.05
N GLY A 118 32.86 16.95 -1.12
CA GLY A 118 33.30 15.57 -1.26
C GLY A 118 34.66 15.34 -0.60
N PRO A 119 34.99 14.09 -0.24
CA PRO A 119 36.28 13.76 0.33
C PRO A 119 37.42 13.93 -0.69
N PRO A 120 38.66 14.20 -0.24
CA PRO A 120 39.79 14.43 -1.13
C PRO A 120 40.18 13.14 -1.87
N ALA A 121 40.49 13.31 -3.16
CA ALA A 121 41.09 12.28 -3.98
C ALA A 121 42.54 12.04 -3.54
N ASP A 122 42.83 10.83 -3.07
CA ASP A 122 44.18 10.31 -3.01
C ASP A 122 44.59 9.86 -4.41
N ALA A 123 45.62 10.51 -4.93
CA ALA A 123 46.36 10.10 -6.10
C ALA A 123 47.42 9.08 -5.66
N ASP A 124 47.31 7.84 -6.16
CA ASP A 124 48.49 7.01 -6.42
C ASP A 124 48.28 6.21 -7.71
N ASP A 125 49.19 6.48 -8.62
CA ASP A 125 49.41 5.91 -9.94
C ASP A 125 50.28 4.65 -9.81
N ALA A 126 49.82 3.52 -10.37
CA ALA A 126 50.69 2.45 -10.84
C ALA A 126 49.98 1.49 -11.82
N SER A 127 50.11 1.80 -13.12
CA SER A 127 50.62 0.90 -14.17
C SER A 127 50.03 -0.53 -14.36
N GLY A 128 49.32 -0.74 -15.47
CA GLY A 128 49.08 -2.05 -16.11
C GLY A 128 48.61 -1.89 -17.57
N PRO A 129 49.07 -2.71 -18.54
CA PRO A 129 49.17 -2.33 -19.96
C PRO A 129 47.88 -2.53 -20.78
N PRO A 130 47.73 -1.83 -21.93
CA PRO A 130 46.60 -2.00 -22.83
C PRO A 130 46.78 -3.19 -23.77
N ASP A 131 45.85 -4.14 -23.72
CA ASP A 131 45.76 -5.21 -24.71
C ASP A 131 45.04 -4.71 -25.97
N THR A 132 45.83 -4.66 -27.04
CA THR A 132 45.44 -4.47 -28.44
C THR A 132 44.75 -5.70 -29.01
N VAL A 133 43.62 -5.52 -29.71
CA VAL A 133 43.13 -6.51 -30.69
C VAL A 133 42.75 -5.76 -31.99
N PRO A 134 43.15 -6.28 -33.17
CA PRO A 134 43.31 -5.46 -34.38
C PRO A 134 42.10 -5.45 -35.33
N ASP A 135 42.09 -4.37 -36.11
CA ASP A 135 41.46 -4.20 -37.42
C ASP A 135 41.69 -5.40 -38.36
N GLN A 136 40.61 -5.83 -39.04
CA GLN A 136 40.68 -6.50 -40.34
C GLN A 136 39.60 -5.94 -41.27
N VAL A 137 40.11 -5.20 -42.24
CA VAL A 137 39.45 -4.66 -43.42
C VAL A 137 39.32 -5.74 -44.50
N GLY A 138 38.26 -5.69 -45.30
CA GLY A 138 38.15 -6.36 -46.61
C GLY A 138 36.76 -6.94 -46.87
N ALA A 139 36.14 -6.85 -48.03
CA ALA A 139 36.40 -6.14 -49.28
C ALA A 139 35.08 -6.17 -50.10
N ASP A 140 35.00 -5.29 -51.08
CA ASP A 140 33.83 -4.94 -51.90
C ASP A 140 33.34 -6.01 -52.90
N ALA A 141 32.05 -5.81 -53.28
CA ALA A 141 31.41 -5.96 -54.61
C ALA A 141 30.76 -7.30 -55.03
N PRO A 142 29.78 -7.32 -55.98
CA PRO A 142 28.75 -6.32 -56.41
C PRO A 142 27.32 -6.94 -56.55
N PRO A 143 26.29 -6.22 -57.08
CA PRO A 143 24.87 -6.56 -56.95
C PRO A 143 24.27 -7.22 -58.21
N GLU A 144 23.29 -8.11 -58.04
CA GLU A 144 22.37 -8.52 -59.12
C GLU A 144 20.91 -8.65 -58.63
N THR A 145 20.10 -7.70 -59.10
CA THR A 145 18.76 -7.82 -59.69
C THR A 145 17.73 -8.83 -59.12
N THR A 146 16.66 -8.25 -58.56
CA THR A 146 15.25 -8.74 -58.56
C THR A 146 14.80 -9.25 -59.95
N PRO A 147 13.87 -10.21 -60.11
CA PRO A 147 12.47 -10.06 -59.64
C PRO A 147 11.68 -11.35 -59.28
N ALA A 148 10.61 -11.19 -58.49
CA ALA A 148 9.29 -11.83 -58.65
C ALA A 148 8.59 -12.02 -57.29
N ASP A 149 7.65 -11.11 -57.08
CA ASP A 149 6.41 -11.26 -56.33
C ASP A 149 5.67 -12.56 -56.69
N VAL A 150 5.52 -13.50 -55.74
CA VAL A 150 4.38 -14.42 -55.66
C VAL A 150 4.17 -14.79 -54.19
N GLY A 151 2.99 -14.45 -53.68
CA GLY A 151 2.67 -14.48 -52.25
C GLY A 151 2.69 -15.85 -51.58
N ALA A 152 2.94 -15.79 -50.27
CA ALA A 152 2.50 -16.78 -49.29
C ALA A 152 2.51 -16.13 -47.90
N ASP A 153 1.65 -15.11 -47.70
CA ASP A 153 1.15 -14.75 -46.37
C ASP A 153 0.15 -15.82 -45.91
N ALA A 154 0.59 -17.07 -45.86
CA ALA A 154 -0.02 -18.06 -45.00
C ALA A 154 0.81 -18.00 -43.71
N ALA A 155 0.39 -17.14 -42.78
CA ALA A 155 0.70 -17.37 -41.39
C ALA A 155 0.40 -18.86 -41.15
N ALA A 156 1.43 -19.64 -40.86
CA ALA A 156 1.23 -21.05 -40.58
C ALA A 156 0.17 -21.10 -39.49
N ASP A 157 -1.02 -21.56 -39.85
CA ASP A 157 -2.09 -21.88 -38.92
C ASP A 157 -1.47 -22.88 -37.96
N VAL A 158 -0.92 -22.39 -36.84
CA VAL A 158 -0.53 -23.19 -35.71
C VAL A 158 -1.79 -23.94 -35.38
N ALA A 159 -1.86 -25.20 -35.80
CA ALA A 159 -3.08 -25.99 -35.87
C ALA A 159 -3.86 -25.72 -34.60
N ALA A 160 -4.94 -24.95 -34.73
CA ALA A 160 -5.64 -24.37 -33.59
C ALA A 160 -6.04 -25.54 -32.70
N GLY A 161 -5.29 -25.71 -31.61
CA GLY A 161 -5.53 -26.80 -30.68
C GLY A 161 -6.99 -26.75 -30.31
N ALA A 162 -7.68 -27.89 -30.36
CA ALA A 162 -9.11 -27.94 -30.07
C ALA A 162 -9.37 -27.20 -28.75
N CYS A 163 -10.29 -26.24 -28.77
CA CYS A 163 -10.59 -25.40 -27.61
C CYS A 163 -10.92 -26.29 -26.40
N PRO A 164 -10.20 -26.17 -25.28
CA PRO A 164 -10.48 -26.97 -24.10
C PRO A 164 -11.94 -26.81 -23.65
N LYS A 165 -12.60 -27.92 -23.28
CA LYS A 165 -14.02 -27.90 -22.86
C LYS A 165 -14.31 -26.99 -21.67
N VAL A 166 -13.30 -26.62 -20.89
CA VAL A 166 -13.42 -25.69 -19.77
C VAL A 166 -13.69 -24.25 -20.22
N CYS A 167 -13.30 -23.89 -21.45
CA CYS A 167 -13.54 -22.59 -22.06
C CYS A 167 -14.98 -22.52 -22.60
N ASN A 168 -15.97 -22.48 -21.71
CA ASN A 168 -17.39 -22.48 -22.08
C ASN A 168 -17.83 -21.22 -22.85
N GLY A 169 -17.03 -20.15 -22.84
CA GLY A 169 -17.17 -18.96 -23.69
C GLY A 169 -16.44 -19.06 -25.04
N GLY A 170 -15.76 -20.17 -25.33
CA GLY A 170 -14.98 -20.39 -26.55
C GLY A 170 -13.50 -19.97 -26.43
N CYS A 171 -12.76 -20.14 -27.53
CA CYS A 171 -11.33 -19.81 -27.62
C CYS A 171 -11.04 -18.80 -28.73
N GLY A 172 -11.51 -17.56 -28.56
CA GLY A 172 -11.29 -16.49 -29.54
C GLY A 172 -9.84 -16.02 -29.52
N GLY A 173 -9.17 -15.97 -30.68
CA GLY A 173 -7.78 -15.46 -30.79
C GLY A 173 -6.75 -16.22 -29.94
N GLY A 174 -7.02 -17.49 -29.60
CA GLY A 174 -6.15 -18.29 -28.73
C GLY A 174 -6.32 -18.04 -27.22
N VAL A 175 -7.31 -17.24 -26.81
CA VAL A 175 -7.63 -16.97 -25.39
C VAL A 175 -8.80 -17.84 -24.95
N CYS A 176 -8.65 -18.57 -23.85
CA CYS A 176 -9.74 -19.35 -23.24
C CYS A 176 -10.70 -18.41 -22.49
N HIS A 177 -11.96 -18.32 -22.93
CA HIS A 177 -12.99 -17.56 -22.21
C HIS A 177 -13.82 -18.48 -21.31
N ILE A 178 -13.86 -18.18 -20.02
CA ILE A 178 -14.67 -18.88 -19.01
C ILE A 178 -15.71 -17.91 -18.46
N VAL A 179 -16.99 -18.14 -18.73
CA VAL A 179 -18.07 -17.21 -18.36
C VAL A 179 -19.00 -17.85 -17.33
N ASN A 180 -19.14 -17.22 -16.17
CA ASN A 180 -20.04 -17.60 -15.07
C ASN A 180 -19.97 -19.08 -14.67
N ALA A 181 -18.79 -19.70 -14.78
CA ALA A 181 -18.61 -21.12 -14.48
C ALA A 181 -18.67 -21.38 -12.97
N GLN A 182 -19.17 -22.57 -12.58
CA GLN A 182 -19.16 -23.00 -11.18
C GLN A 182 -17.73 -23.26 -10.67
N TYR A 183 -16.86 -23.76 -11.54
CA TYR A 183 -15.46 -24.14 -11.28
C TYR A 183 -14.54 -23.56 -12.37
N PRO A 184 -14.22 -22.26 -12.31
CA PRO A 184 -13.38 -21.62 -13.33
C PRO A 184 -11.90 -21.97 -13.12
N ILE A 185 -11.40 -22.89 -13.94
CA ILE A 185 -9.99 -23.31 -13.95
C ILE A 185 -9.43 -23.07 -15.35
N CYS A 186 -8.47 -22.17 -15.46
CA CYS A 186 -7.80 -21.88 -16.72
C CYS A 186 -6.81 -23.01 -17.09
N PRO A 187 -6.75 -23.41 -18.37
CA PRO A 187 -5.76 -24.38 -18.84
C PRO A 187 -4.34 -23.81 -18.77
N ASP A 188 -3.36 -24.68 -18.54
CA ASP A 188 -1.94 -24.29 -18.53
C ASP A 188 -1.44 -23.96 -19.95
N GLY A 189 -0.54 -22.97 -20.04
CA GLY A 189 0.13 -22.60 -21.30
C GLY A 189 -0.72 -21.77 -22.27
N MET A 190 -1.97 -21.43 -21.92
CA MET A 190 -2.88 -20.64 -22.75
C MET A 190 -3.34 -19.38 -22.00
N PRO A 191 -3.45 -18.21 -22.67
CA PRO A 191 -4.09 -17.04 -22.10
C PRO A 191 -5.55 -17.34 -21.71
N CYS A 192 -6.02 -16.78 -20.60
CA CYS A 192 -7.35 -17.07 -20.08
C CYS A 192 -8.06 -15.79 -19.61
N ASP A 193 -9.35 -15.69 -19.90
CA ASP A 193 -10.24 -14.61 -19.46
C ASP A 193 -11.44 -15.22 -18.73
N VAL A 194 -11.54 -14.97 -17.43
CA VAL A 194 -12.62 -15.44 -16.57
C VAL A 194 -13.57 -14.28 -16.29
N GLN A 195 -14.84 -14.42 -16.69
CA GLN A 195 -15.87 -13.40 -16.52
C GLN A 195 -16.98 -13.89 -15.59
N CYS A 196 -17.08 -13.32 -14.41
CA CYS A 196 -18.06 -13.65 -13.37
C CYS A 196 -18.97 -12.44 -13.17
N ASN A 197 -19.95 -12.27 -14.05
CA ASN A 197 -20.71 -11.02 -14.21
C ASN A 197 -22.12 -11.05 -13.61
N VAL A 198 -22.60 -12.21 -13.17
CA VAL A 198 -23.92 -12.35 -12.50
C VAL A 198 -23.75 -12.58 -11.00
N ALA A 199 -24.78 -12.27 -10.20
CA ALA A 199 -24.73 -12.45 -8.76
C ALA A 199 -24.35 -13.90 -8.37
N ASN A 200 -23.44 -14.05 -7.42
CA ASN A 200 -22.88 -15.33 -6.98
C ASN A 200 -22.20 -16.18 -8.09
N ALA A 201 -21.84 -15.59 -9.24
CA ALA A 201 -21.04 -16.27 -10.25
C ALA A 201 -19.67 -16.68 -9.68
N CYS A 202 -19.15 -17.82 -10.14
CA CYS A 202 -17.84 -18.34 -9.72
C CYS A 202 -17.75 -18.51 -8.19
N PRO A 203 -18.63 -19.30 -7.55
CA PRO A 203 -18.66 -19.44 -6.10
C PRO A 203 -17.48 -20.25 -5.54
N THR A 204 -16.80 -21.02 -6.38
CA THR A 204 -15.59 -21.76 -6.00
C THR A 204 -14.32 -20.99 -6.41
N PRO A 205 -13.14 -21.40 -5.92
CA PRO A 205 -11.91 -20.71 -6.26
C PRO A 205 -11.67 -20.59 -7.77
N VAL A 206 -11.26 -19.40 -8.21
CA VAL A 206 -10.79 -19.16 -9.59
C VAL A 206 -9.32 -19.52 -9.64
N VAL A 207 -8.94 -20.45 -10.51
CA VAL A 207 -7.55 -20.93 -10.60
C VAL A 207 -7.01 -20.63 -11.99
N CYS A 208 -6.08 -19.68 -12.08
CA CYS A 208 -5.34 -19.40 -13.30
C CYS A 208 -4.23 -20.43 -13.51
N GLY A 209 -3.98 -20.81 -14.77
CA GLY A 209 -2.85 -21.65 -15.16
C GLY A 209 -1.54 -20.87 -15.26
N ASN A 210 -0.57 -21.42 -15.98
CA ASN A 210 0.73 -20.77 -16.23
C ASN A 210 0.71 -19.74 -17.39
N GLY A 211 -0.42 -19.54 -18.07
CA GLY A 211 -0.58 -18.50 -19.09
C GLY A 211 -1.01 -17.15 -18.50
N PRO A 212 -0.95 -16.05 -19.28
CA PRO A 212 -1.56 -14.77 -18.88
C PRO A 212 -3.02 -14.95 -18.48
N CYS A 213 -3.43 -14.36 -17.37
CA CYS A 213 -4.79 -14.53 -16.83
C CYS A 213 -5.45 -13.19 -16.56
N THR A 214 -6.68 -13.02 -17.01
CA THR A 214 -7.56 -11.91 -16.64
C THR A 214 -8.77 -12.47 -15.91
N VAL A 215 -9.10 -11.91 -14.75
CA VAL A 215 -10.24 -12.33 -13.94
C VAL A 215 -11.10 -11.11 -13.64
N ASN A 216 -12.30 -11.10 -14.21
CA ASN A 216 -13.30 -10.05 -14.05
C ASN A 216 -14.43 -10.52 -13.14
N CYS A 217 -14.43 -10.05 -11.90
CA CYS A 217 -15.39 -10.36 -10.86
C CYS A 217 -16.33 -9.18 -10.63
N GLY A 218 -17.57 -9.31 -11.07
CA GLY A 218 -18.61 -8.30 -10.89
C GLY A 218 -18.98 -7.61 -12.20
N GLY A 219 -20.28 -7.67 -12.53
CA GLY A 219 -20.94 -6.73 -13.44
C GLY A 219 -21.71 -5.66 -12.67
N ASN A 220 -22.37 -4.74 -13.39
CA ASN A 220 -23.18 -3.68 -12.78
C ASN A 220 -24.22 -4.26 -11.80
N GLY A 221 -24.00 -4.04 -10.50
CA GLY A 221 -24.88 -4.51 -9.43
C GLY A 221 -24.74 -5.99 -9.04
N ALA A 222 -23.78 -6.73 -9.59
CA ALA A 222 -23.53 -8.11 -9.18
C ALA A 222 -22.98 -8.13 -7.75
N VAL A 223 -23.56 -8.99 -6.91
CA VAL A 223 -23.13 -9.19 -5.52
C VAL A 223 -22.45 -10.55 -5.39
N GLY A 224 -21.31 -10.58 -4.70
CA GLY A 224 -20.66 -11.81 -4.28
C GLY A 224 -20.15 -12.66 -5.44
N THR A 225 -19.59 -12.04 -6.47
CA THR A 225 -18.89 -12.72 -7.57
C THR A 225 -17.51 -13.17 -7.11
N CYS A 226 -17.03 -14.33 -7.56
CA CYS A 226 -15.72 -14.86 -7.17
C CYS A 226 -15.57 -14.94 -5.64
N LYS A 227 -16.57 -15.46 -4.93
CA LYS A 227 -16.52 -15.56 -3.45
C LYS A 227 -15.35 -16.40 -2.95
N GLY A 228 -14.95 -17.40 -3.73
CA GLY A 228 -13.78 -18.20 -3.45
C GLY A 228 -12.48 -17.41 -3.57
N THR A 229 -11.38 -18.08 -3.27
CA THR A 229 -10.03 -17.57 -3.49
C THR A 229 -9.75 -17.39 -4.99
N VAL A 230 -9.05 -16.33 -5.38
CA VAL A 230 -8.47 -16.20 -6.74
C VAL A 230 -7.00 -16.59 -6.67
N ILE A 231 -6.55 -17.55 -7.47
CA ILE A 231 -5.20 -18.10 -7.43
C ILE A 231 -4.53 -17.92 -8.79
N CYS A 232 -3.63 -16.96 -8.89
CA CYS A 232 -2.71 -16.80 -10.01
C CYS A 232 -1.49 -17.69 -9.77
N LYS A 233 -1.36 -18.84 -10.42
CA LYS A 233 -0.25 -19.80 -10.20
C LYS A 233 1.12 -19.25 -10.65
N ASN A 234 1.63 -19.69 -11.79
CA ASN A 234 2.88 -19.17 -12.36
C ASN A 234 2.59 -18.35 -13.62
N ALA A 235 1.42 -17.71 -13.67
CA ALA A 235 1.06 -16.81 -14.75
C ALA A 235 2.11 -15.68 -14.83
N PRO A 236 2.67 -15.38 -16.02
CA PRO A 236 3.61 -14.28 -16.18
C PRO A 236 2.96 -12.92 -15.89
N SER A 237 1.65 -12.82 -16.09
CA SER A 237 0.82 -11.68 -15.74
C SER A 237 -0.58 -12.13 -15.27
N CYS A 238 -1.09 -11.53 -14.20
CA CYS A 238 -2.44 -11.74 -13.71
C CYS A 238 -3.13 -10.38 -13.46
N ASP A 239 -4.23 -10.08 -14.16
CA ASP A 239 -5.05 -8.88 -13.95
C ASP A 239 -6.40 -9.28 -13.34
N ILE A 240 -6.69 -8.80 -12.14
CA ILE A 240 -7.88 -9.14 -11.37
C ILE A 240 -8.67 -7.87 -11.12
N VAL A 241 -9.92 -7.84 -11.54
CA VAL A 241 -10.83 -6.72 -11.37
C VAL A 241 -12.05 -7.17 -10.58
N CYS A 242 -12.26 -6.59 -9.40
CA CYS A 242 -13.33 -6.95 -8.47
C CYS A 242 -14.26 -5.75 -8.25
N ASN A 243 -15.29 -5.58 -9.08
CA ASN A 243 -16.12 -4.35 -9.10
C ASN A 243 -17.47 -4.46 -8.37
N GLY A 244 -17.93 -5.67 -8.06
CA GLY A 244 -19.22 -5.90 -7.38
C GLY A 244 -19.12 -5.81 -5.85
N THR A 245 -20.22 -5.54 -5.15
CA THR A 245 -20.27 -5.66 -3.69
C THR A 245 -19.89 -7.09 -3.27
N ASP A 246 -18.96 -7.23 -2.33
CA ASP A 246 -18.40 -8.53 -1.93
C ASP A 246 -17.75 -9.33 -3.08
N ALA A 247 -17.37 -8.69 -4.19
CA ALA A 247 -16.60 -9.35 -5.23
C ALA A 247 -15.22 -9.72 -4.69
N CYS A 248 -14.74 -10.93 -5.02
CA CYS A 248 -13.47 -11.44 -4.52
C CYS A 248 -13.43 -11.46 -2.98
N ALA A 249 -14.50 -11.89 -2.32
CA ALA A 249 -14.55 -11.90 -0.86
C ALA A 249 -13.46 -12.77 -0.20
N GLY A 250 -13.01 -13.82 -0.89
CA GLY A 250 -11.85 -14.63 -0.51
C GLY A 250 -10.52 -13.87 -0.64
N LYS A 251 -9.43 -14.52 -0.23
CA LYS A 251 -8.07 -13.99 -0.44
C LYS A 251 -7.68 -14.09 -1.92
N VAL A 252 -6.90 -13.14 -2.41
CA VAL A 252 -6.27 -13.20 -3.73
C VAL A 252 -4.82 -13.64 -3.57
N PHE A 253 -4.38 -14.67 -4.31
CA PHE A 253 -2.99 -15.12 -4.32
C PHE A 253 -2.37 -14.84 -5.68
N CYS A 254 -1.31 -14.03 -5.68
CA CYS A 254 -0.52 -13.71 -6.84
C CYS A 254 0.68 -14.65 -6.96
N GLY A 255 0.98 -15.00 -8.21
CA GLY A 255 2.11 -15.85 -8.58
C GLY A 255 3.42 -15.09 -8.67
N MET A 256 4.45 -15.75 -9.21
CA MET A 256 5.77 -15.15 -9.42
C MET A 256 5.83 -14.02 -10.47
N GLY A 257 4.77 -13.85 -11.27
CA GLY A 257 4.71 -12.86 -12.35
C GLY A 257 4.40 -11.43 -11.89
N THR A 258 3.85 -10.65 -12.81
CA THR A 258 3.23 -9.36 -12.49
C THR A 258 1.77 -9.56 -12.08
N CYS A 259 1.35 -8.94 -10.99
CA CYS A 259 -0.02 -9.01 -10.52
C CYS A 259 -0.62 -7.62 -10.40
N LYS A 260 -1.80 -7.44 -10.98
CA LYS A 260 -2.58 -6.21 -10.83
C LYS A 260 -3.94 -6.59 -10.25
N ILE A 261 -4.29 -5.95 -9.14
CA ILE A 261 -5.54 -6.20 -8.43
C ILE A 261 -6.27 -4.86 -8.29
N ALA A 262 -7.43 -4.74 -8.91
CA ALA A 262 -8.32 -3.59 -8.76
C ALA A 262 -9.55 -4.01 -7.95
N CYS A 263 -9.65 -3.52 -6.72
CA CYS A 263 -10.68 -3.85 -5.75
C CYS A 263 -11.65 -2.69 -5.56
N GLY A 264 -12.83 -2.85 -6.13
CA GLY A 264 -13.96 -1.93 -6.02
C GLY A 264 -13.98 -0.82 -7.06
N THR A 265 -15.17 -0.29 -7.25
CA THR A 265 -15.44 1.01 -7.85
C THR A 265 -16.02 1.93 -6.77
N SER A 266 -16.23 3.20 -7.10
CA SER A 266 -16.93 4.12 -6.19
C SER A 266 -18.31 3.54 -5.82
N GLY A 267 -18.53 3.29 -4.53
CA GLY A 267 -19.77 2.74 -3.99
C GLY A 267 -19.81 1.21 -3.81
N ALA A 268 -18.84 0.46 -4.36
CA ALA A 268 -18.71 -0.96 -4.03
C ALA A 268 -18.28 -1.10 -2.57
N VAL A 269 -18.90 -2.04 -1.84
CA VAL A 269 -18.56 -2.32 -0.44
C VAL A 269 -17.88 -3.68 -0.35
N GLY A 270 -16.71 -3.70 0.30
CA GLY A 270 -16.13 -4.94 0.75
C GLY A 270 -15.59 -5.85 -0.35
N THR A 271 -15.04 -5.27 -1.40
CA THR A 271 -14.30 -6.00 -2.43
C THR A 271 -12.95 -6.47 -1.90
N CYS A 272 -12.50 -7.65 -2.30
CA CYS A 272 -11.21 -8.20 -1.84
C CYS A 272 -11.11 -8.29 -0.31
N LYS A 273 -12.22 -8.59 0.39
CA LYS A 273 -12.28 -8.62 1.87
C LYS A 273 -11.23 -9.53 2.50
N GLY A 274 -10.86 -10.62 1.84
CA GLY A 274 -9.83 -11.54 2.31
C GLY A 274 -8.40 -11.00 2.22
N GLY A 275 -8.18 -9.84 1.61
CA GLY A 275 -6.86 -9.27 1.36
C GLY A 275 -6.19 -9.83 0.11
N ALA A 276 -4.91 -9.51 -0.04
CA ALA A 276 -4.09 -9.95 -1.17
C ALA A 276 -2.76 -10.52 -0.66
N GLU A 277 -2.29 -11.59 -1.29
CA GLU A 277 -1.01 -12.24 -1.04
C GLU A 277 -0.14 -12.14 -2.30
N CYS A 278 0.85 -11.26 -2.25
CA CYS A 278 1.78 -10.96 -3.34
C CYS A 278 3.24 -11.27 -2.98
N SER A 279 3.51 -11.99 -1.88
CA SER A 279 4.85 -12.17 -1.30
C SER A 279 5.88 -12.82 -2.22
N ILE A 280 5.43 -13.55 -3.26
CA ILE A 280 6.33 -14.15 -4.26
C ILE A 280 6.29 -13.44 -5.62
N ALA A 281 5.46 -12.42 -5.79
CA ALA A 281 5.29 -11.73 -7.07
C ALA A 281 6.49 -10.84 -7.36
N LYS A 282 6.93 -10.82 -8.62
CA LYS A 282 7.99 -9.90 -9.04
C LYS A 282 7.55 -8.43 -8.93
N SER A 283 6.29 -8.16 -9.27
CA SER A 283 5.66 -6.87 -9.10
C SER A 283 4.18 -7.04 -8.79
N CYS A 284 3.70 -6.31 -7.80
CA CYS A 284 2.31 -6.33 -7.38
C CYS A 284 1.77 -4.91 -7.27
N HIS A 285 0.66 -4.64 -7.97
CA HIS A 285 -0.07 -3.39 -7.88
C HIS A 285 -1.48 -3.68 -7.34
N VAL A 286 -1.79 -3.16 -6.15
CA VAL A 286 -3.08 -3.35 -5.49
C VAL A 286 -3.77 -1.99 -5.35
N ALA A 287 -4.89 -1.80 -6.03
CA ALA A 287 -5.69 -0.58 -5.97
C ALA A 287 -7.04 -0.88 -5.30
N CYS A 288 -7.28 -0.29 -4.14
CA CYS A 288 -8.46 -0.53 -3.30
C CYS A 288 -9.31 0.74 -3.24
N ALA A 289 -10.36 0.82 -4.07
CA ALA A 289 -11.16 2.03 -4.26
C ALA A 289 -12.56 1.98 -3.60
N GLY A 290 -13.07 0.78 -3.25
CA GLY A 290 -14.36 0.62 -2.59
C GLY A 290 -14.31 0.84 -1.07
N THR A 291 -15.46 1.08 -0.43
CA THR A 291 -15.54 1.16 1.04
C THR A 291 -15.24 -0.21 1.64
N PHE A 292 -14.33 -0.28 2.61
CA PHE A 292 -13.80 -1.55 3.15
C PHE A 292 -13.18 -2.48 2.07
N ALA A 293 -12.73 -1.93 0.94
CA ALA A 293 -11.98 -2.70 -0.03
C ALA A 293 -10.64 -3.13 0.56
N CYS A 294 -10.21 -4.36 0.26
CA CYS A 294 -8.98 -4.93 0.79
C CYS A 294 -8.95 -4.93 2.32
N LYS A 295 -10.07 -5.30 2.96
CA LYS A 295 -10.16 -5.25 4.43
C LYS A 295 -9.15 -6.17 5.12
N GLY A 296 -8.85 -7.33 4.54
CA GLY A 296 -7.80 -8.22 5.03
C GLY A 296 -6.41 -7.65 4.73
N THR A 297 -5.38 -8.27 5.31
CA THR A 297 -3.99 -7.86 5.11
C THR A 297 -3.58 -7.93 3.64
N VAL A 298 -2.84 -6.93 3.17
CA VAL A 298 -2.16 -6.93 1.87
C VAL A 298 -0.70 -7.27 2.11
N ALA A 299 -0.31 -8.51 1.85
CA ALA A 299 1.09 -8.96 1.92
C ALA A 299 1.74 -8.82 0.55
N CYS A 300 2.94 -8.26 0.50
CA CYS A 300 3.61 -7.81 -0.71
C CYS A 300 5.06 -8.28 -0.77
N GLY A 301 5.45 -8.81 -1.94
CA GLY A 301 6.84 -9.10 -2.30
C GLY A 301 7.26 -8.32 -3.54
N GLY A 302 8.56 -8.37 -3.86
CA GLY A 302 9.13 -7.71 -5.05
C GLY A 302 8.84 -6.20 -5.10
N GLN A 303 8.49 -5.68 -6.27
CA GLN A 303 8.09 -4.28 -6.43
C GLN A 303 6.60 -4.12 -6.10
N CYS A 304 6.29 -3.61 -4.91
CA CYS A 304 4.92 -3.42 -4.44
C CYS A 304 4.48 -1.96 -4.55
N LYS A 305 3.28 -1.77 -5.12
CA LYS A 305 2.55 -0.51 -5.10
C LYS A 305 1.14 -0.76 -4.55
N VAL A 306 0.76 -0.07 -3.48
CA VAL A 306 -0.55 -0.20 -2.85
C VAL A 306 -1.25 1.17 -2.80
N GLU A 307 -2.41 1.27 -3.43
CA GLU A 307 -3.25 2.45 -3.41
C GLU A 307 -4.52 2.13 -2.60
N CYS A 308 -4.60 2.68 -1.38
CA CYS A 308 -5.71 2.46 -0.47
C CYS A 308 -6.58 3.71 -0.38
N GLY A 309 -7.76 3.63 -0.97
CA GLY A 309 -8.77 4.68 -0.93
C GLY A 309 -9.02 5.31 -2.30
N ALA A 310 -10.26 5.72 -2.47
CA ALA A 310 -10.69 6.71 -3.45
C ALA A 310 -11.49 7.78 -2.69
N THR A 311 -11.78 8.91 -3.34
CA THR A 311 -12.62 9.95 -2.74
C THR A 311 -13.94 9.36 -2.25
N GLY A 312 -14.20 9.44 -0.94
CA GLY A 312 -15.42 8.92 -0.30
C GLY A 312 -15.36 7.45 0.14
N ALA A 313 -14.29 6.71 -0.17
CA ALA A 313 -14.09 5.36 0.35
C ALA A 313 -13.45 5.42 1.73
N ALA A 314 -14.08 4.77 2.70
CA ALA A 314 -13.56 4.64 4.05
C ALA A 314 -13.07 3.21 4.34
N GLY A 315 -12.06 3.08 5.20
CA GLY A 315 -11.64 1.79 5.74
C GLY A 315 -10.97 0.85 4.73
N THR A 316 -10.34 1.39 3.70
CA THR A 316 -9.56 0.58 2.76
C THR A 316 -8.27 0.09 3.41
N CYS A 317 -7.87 -1.16 3.14
CA CYS A 317 -6.63 -1.72 3.71
C CYS A 317 -6.61 -1.71 5.25
N GLU A 318 -7.76 -1.84 5.90
CA GLU A 318 -7.89 -1.83 7.37
C GLU A 318 -7.10 -2.94 8.07
N GLY A 319 -6.86 -4.06 7.39
CA GLY A 319 -6.14 -5.22 7.93
C GLY A 319 -4.62 -5.07 7.94
N GLY A 320 -4.10 -3.93 7.51
CA GLY A 320 -2.67 -3.64 7.44
C GLY A 320 -2.05 -4.01 6.10
N ILE A 321 -0.81 -3.56 5.94
CA ILE A 321 0.02 -3.77 4.74
C ILE A 321 1.36 -4.31 5.21
N ASP A 322 1.73 -5.47 4.70
CA ASP A 322 2.98 -6.15 5.01
C ASP A 322 3.84 -6.18 3.75
N CYS A 323 4.94 -5.43 3.78
CA CYS A 323 5.95 -5.34 2.74
C CYS A 323 7.30 -5.93 3.22
N ALA A 324 7.30 -6.79 4.25
CA ALA A 324 8.53 -7.34 4.85
C ALA A 324 9.44 -8.03 3.81
N ASP A 325 8.83 -8.71 2.84
CA ASP A 325 9.51 -9.45 1.77
C ASP A 325 9.66 -8.64 0.45
N GLY A 326 9.33 -7.34 0.47
CA GLY A 326 9.37 -6.48 -0.71
C GLY A 326 10.75 -5.92 -1.05
N ASP A 327 11.08 -5.88 -2.35
CA ASP A 327 12.24 -5.14 -2.90
C ASP A 327 12.03 -3.62 -2.85
N SER A 328 10.77 -3.18 -2.89
CA SER A 328 10.35 -1.79 -2.70
C SER A 328 8.87 -1.73 -2.36
N CYS A 329 8.46 -0.76 -1.55
CA CYS A 329 7.07 -0.57 -1.17
C CYS A 329 6.67 0.90 -1.34
N ASP A 330 5.70 1.18 -2.21
CA ASP A 330 5.08 2.50 -2.41
C ASP A 330 3.60 2.43 -2.01
N LEU A 331 3.24 3.15 -0.95
CA LEU A 331 1.90 3.10 -0.36
C LEU A 331 1.25 4.48 -0.40
N GLN A 332 0.02 4.53 -0.89
CA GLN A 332 -0.79 5.74 -0.95
C GLN A 332 -2.14 5.49 -0.25
N CYS A 333 -2.27 5.98 0.99
CA CYS A 333 -3.45 5.81 1.82
C CYS A 333 -4.30 7.08 1.78
N THR A 334 -5.17 7.23 0.78
CA THR A 334 -5.86 8.49 0.50
C THR A 334 -7.27 8.59 1.07
N GLY A 335 -7.92 7.47 1.41
CA GLY A 335 -9.27 7.41 1.97
C GLY A 335 -9.33 7.67 3.48
N ALA A 336 -10.51 7.99 4.02
CA ALA A 336 -10.68 8.12 5.46
C ALA A 336 -10.46 6.76 6.15
N TYR A 337 -9.65 6.71 7.19
CA TYR A 337 -9.24 5.45 7.84
C TYR A 337 -8.59 4.44 6.89
N ALA A 338 -8.03 4.90 5.77
CA ALA A 338 -7.24 4.04 4.89
C ALA A 338 -5.95 3.60 5.60
N CYS A 339 -5.57 2.34 5.40
CA CYS A 339 -4.39 1.74 6.03
C CYS A 339 -4.44 1.85 7.56
N LYS A 340 -5.62 1.66 8.17
CA LYS A 340 -5.75 1.78 9.63
C LYS A 340 -4.96 0.73 10.40
N GLY A 341 -4.75 -0.45 9.82
CA GLY A 341 -3.91 -1.50 10.41
C GLY A 341 -2.42 -1.15 10.35
N ASP A 342 -1.58 -2.05 10.84
CA ASP A 342 -0.13 -1.85 10.82
C ASP A 342 0.39 -1.81 9.38
N VAL A 343 1.37 -0.94 9.13
CA VAL A 343 2.17 -0.87 7.91
C VAL A 343 3.57 -1.33 8.26
N GLU A 344 3.99 -2.45 7.70
CA GLU A 344 5.30 -3.04 7.93
C GLU A 344 6.14 -2.97 6.65
N CYS A 345 7.20 -2.18 6.66
CA CYS A 345 8.16 -2.11 5.57
C CYS A 345 9.24 -3.19 5.75
N GLY A 346 9.69 -3.76 4.64
CA GLY A 346 10.78 -4.74 4.60
C GLY A 346 12.16 -4.13 4.35
N SER A 347 13.00 -4.93 3.70
CA SER A 347 14.39 -4.57 3.37
C SER A 347 14.55 -3.65 2.14
N GLY A 348 13.46 -3.38 1.40
CA GLY A 348 13.45 -2.47 0.26
C GLY A 348 13.18 -1.00 0.63
N PRO A 349 13.40 -0.03 -0.29
CA PRO A 349 12.96 1.35 -0.07
C PRO A 349 11.45 1.41 0.20
N CYS A 350 11.05 2.15 1.23
CA CYS A 350 9.65 2.27 1.64
C CYS A 350 9.19 3.72 1.59
N ASN A 351 8.16 4.00 0.79
CA ASN A 351 7.51 5.31 0.71
C ASN A 351 6.06 5.16 1.15
N VAL A 352 5.71 5.75 2.30
CA VAL A 352 4.37 5.68 2.88
C VAL A 352 3.76 7.09 2.85
N ALA A 353 2.72 7.29 2.05
CA ALA A 353 1.95 8.53 2.00
C ALA A 353 0.57 8.34 2.66
N CYS A 354 0.41 8.92 3.84
CA CYS A 354 -0.77 8.79 4.69
C CYS A 354 -1.66 10.04 4.62
N GLY A 355 -2.79 9.88 3.96
CA GLY A 355 -3.83 10.89 3.83
C GLY A 355 -3.66 11.79 2.62
N THR A 356 -4.78 12.40 2.26
CA THR A 356 -4.85 13.60 1.42
C THR A 356 -5.55 14.69 2.23
N LYS A 357 -5.59 15.92 1.71
CA LYS A 357 -6.30 17.02 2.37
C LYS A 357 -7.78 16.66 2.56
N GLY A 358 -8.17 16.31 3.80
CA GLY A 358 -9.54 15.94 4.18
C GLY A 358 -9.75 14.48 4.57
N ALA A 359 -8.78 13.59 4.32
CA ALA A 359 -8.84 12.21 4.84
C ALA A 359 -8.34 12.19 6.29
N ALA A 360 -9.14 11.63 7.20
CA ALA A 360 -8.79 11.53 8.61
C ALA A 360 -8.35 10.11 9.00
N GLY A 361 -7.45 9.98 9.98
CA GLY A 361 -7.11 8.72 10.63
C GLY A 361 -6.43 7.69 9.73
N THR A 362 -5.65 8.13 8.74
CA THR A 362 -4.90 7.24 7.84
C THR A 362 -3.64 6.73 8.52
N CYS A 363 -3.22 5.50 8.23
CA CYS A 363 -2.04 4.89 8.86
C CYS A 363 -2.13 4.89 10.39
N GLY A 364 -3.31 4.58 10.93
CA GLY A 364 -3.63 4.90 12.33
C GLY A 364 -3.15 3.89 13.38
N ALA A 365 -2.53 2.79 12.96
CA ALA A 365 -1.81 1.90 13.87
C ALA A 365 -0.32 2.23 13.79
N HIS A 366 0.57 1.25 13.59
CA HIS A 366 2.00 1.49 13.53
C HIS A 366 2.48 1.60 12.08
N VAL A 367 3.48 2.45 11.84
CA VAL A 367 4.29 2.40 10.62
C VAL A 367 5.68 1.95 11.03
N ARG A 368 6.04 0.70 10.74
CA ARG A 368 7.35 0.11 11.07
C ARG A 368 8.24 0.06 9.84
N CYS A 369 9.34 0.79 9.87
CA CYS A 369 10.30 0.85 8.77
C CYS A 369 11.32 -0.29 8.79
N ASN A 370 11.40 -1.09 9.87
CA ASN A 370 12.32 -2.22 10.08
C ASN A 370 13.70 -2.04 9.41
N ASP A 371 13.96 -2.75 8.32
CA ASP A 371 15.26 -2.82 7.66
C ASP A 371 15.33 -2.04 6.33
N ALA A 372 14.34 -1.18 6.06
CA ALA A 372 14.28 -0.42 4.81
C ALA A 372 15.48 0.54 4.70
N PRO A 373 16.34 0.48 3.67
CA PRO A 373 17.53 1.33 3.54
C PRO A 373 17.19 2.81 3.49
N VAL A 374 15.98 3.13 3.01
CA VAL A 374 15.37 4.45 3.05
C VAL A 374 13.90 4.26 3.40
N CYS A 375 13.46 4.91 4.48
CA CYS A 375 12.05 4.98 4.83
C CYS A 375 11.57 6.42 4.79
N LYS A 376 10.55 6.70 3.98
CA LYS A 376 9.91 8.00 3.88
C LYS A 376 8.45 7.88 4.28
N VAL A 377 8.04 8.64 5.30
CA VAL A 377 6.67 8.64 5.82
C VAL A 377 6.12 10.06 5.75
N ASP A 378 5.12 10.29 4.91
CA ASP A 378 4.47 11.59 4.73
C ASP A 378 3.01 11.52 5.22
N CYS A 379 2.72 12.15 6.37
CA CYS A 379 1.42 12.16 7.03
C CYS A 379 0.70 13.50 6.77
N HIS A 380 -0.25 13.52 5.85
CA HIS A 380 -0.95 14.73 5.37
C HIS A 380 -2.40 14.88 5.87
N GLY A 381 -3.04 13.78 6.28
CA GLY A 381 -4.42 13.78 6.76
C GLY A 381 -4.57 14.28 8.20
N ALA A 382 -5.77 14.70 8.60
CA ALA A 382 -6.04 15.00 10.02
C ALA A 382 -5.92 13.70 10.83
N ASN A 383 -5.16 13.71 11.93
CA ASN A 383 -4.86 12.48 12.68
C ASN A 383 -4.21 11.39 11.81
N ALA A 384 -3.50 11.74 10.73
CA ALA A 384 -2.71 10.76 9.99
C ALA A 384 -1.51 10.33 10.83
N CYS A 385 -1.19 9.04 10.78
CA CYS A 385 -0.13 8.44 11.58
C CYS A 385 -0.36 8.69 13.07
N ASP A 386 -1.59 8.51 13.58
CA ASP A 386 -1.89 8.79 15.00
C ASP A 386 -1.30 7.75 15.96
N GLY A 387 -0.95 6.55 15.48
CA GLY A 387 -0.06 5.63 16.18
C GLY A 387 1.43 5.95 15.99
N GLN A 388 2.29 5.04 16.42
CA GLN A 388 3.74 5.26 16.45
C GLN A 388 4.37 5.01 15.07
N VAL A 389 5.27 5.90 14.67
CA VAL A 389 6.18 5.67 13.53
C VAL A 389 7.50 5.15 14.08
N GLU A 390 7.86 3.92 13.75
CA GLU A 390 9.08 3.25 14.20
C GLU A 390 10.08 3.21 13.04
N CYS A 391 11.04 4.11 13.08
CA CYS A 391 12.17 4.15 12.18
C CYS A 391 13.17 3.07 12.61
N GLY A 392 13.36 2.03 11.80
CA GLY A 392 14.36 1.00 12.07
C GLY A 392 15.77 1.45 11.69
N THR A 393 16.65 0.54 11.25
CA THR A 393 18.11 0.72 11.33
C THR A 393 18.77 1.67 10.33
N SER A 394 17.98 2.41 9.54
CA SER A 394 18.43 3.10 8.33
C SER A 394 18.04 4.59 8.34
N ALA A 395 18.19 5.26 7.19
CA ALA A 395 17.78 6.65 7.07
C ALA A 395 16.25 6.77 7.02
N CYS A 396 15.69 7.55 7.95
CA CYS A 396 14.26 7.76 8.08
C CYS A 396 13.90 9.24 7.89
N ALA A 397 12.92 9.53 7.05
CA ALA A 397 12.39 10.86 6.82
C ALA A 397 10.88 10.86 7.09
N VAL A 398 10.46 11.60 8.13
CA VAL A 398 9.07 11.69 8.55
C VAL A 398 8.57 13.12 8.41
N THR A 399 7.46 13.32 7.70
CA THR A 399 6.80 14.62 7.55
C THR A 399 5.39 14.55 8.11
N CYS A 400 5.10 15.27 9.19
CA CYS A 400 3.82 15.27 9.88
C CYS A 400 3.06 16.58 9.65
N GLY A 401 1.83 16.49 9.14
CA GLY A 401 0.90 17.62 9.01
C GLY A 401 1.20 18.52 7.82
N ALA A 402 1.88 18.00 6.80
CA ALA A 402 2.07 18.74 5.55
C ALA A 402 0.71 19.04 4.92
N GLY A 403 0.51 20.30 4.51
CA GLY A 403 -0.80 20.83 4.08
C GLY A 403 -1.66 21.42 5.23
N GLY A 404 -1.13 21.47 6.45
CA GLY A 404 -1.76 22.12 7.60
C GLY A 404 -2.70 21.22 8.41
N ALA A 405 -2.66 19.91 8.19
CA ALA A 405 -3.50 18.97 8.94
C ALA A 405 -3.07 18.86 10.40
N ALA A 406 -4.07 18.87 11.29
CA ALA A 406 -3.83 18.83 12.72
C ALA A 406 -3.70 17.39 13.26
N GLY A 407 -3.00 17.24 14.39
CA GLY A 407 -2.95 15.98 15.16
C GLY A 407 -2.22 14.84 14.47
N THR A 408 -1.28 15.13 13.57
CA THR A 408 -0.48 14.09 12.89
C THR A 408 0.65 13.59 13.78
N CYS A 409 1.03 12.31 13.63
CA CYS A 409 2.15 11.70 14.36
C CYS A 409 1.98 11.79 15.89
N THR A 410 0.74 11.69 16.40
CA THR A 410 0.46 11.84 17.83
C THR A 410 0.91 10.66 18.66
N GLY A 411 1.14 9.48 18.07
CA GLY A 411 1.65 8.31 18.75
C GLY A 411 3.15 8.36 19.01
N GLY A 412 3.85 9.31 18.39
CA GLY A 412 5.29 9.49 18.54
C GLY A 412 6.07 8.99 17.34
N ILE A 413 7.36 9.28 17.35
CA ILE A 413 8.32 8.86 16.34
C ILE A 413 9.51 8.27 17.08
N ASP A 414 9.74 6.99 16.90
CA ASP A 414 10.87 6.27 17.48
C ASP A 414 11.96 6.12 16.42
N CYS A 415 13.09 6.74 16.70
CA CYS A 415 14.30 6.73 15.88
C CYS A 415 15.46 6.05 16.59
N THR A 416 15.20 5.28 17.66
CA THR A 416 16.22 4.72 18.56
C THR A 416 17.25 3.88 17.81
N ASP A 417 16.79 3.10 16.84
CA ASP A 417 17.65 2.24 16.02
C ASP A 417 18.17 2.92 14.73
N GLY A 418 17.66 4.11 14.41
CA GLY A 418 17.94 4.83 13.18
C GLY A 418 19.38 5.35 13.06
N LYS A 419 19.97 5.14 11.87
CA LYS A 419 21.27 5.75 11.51
C LYS A 419 21.17 7.25 11.26
N SER A 420 20.04 7.72 10.78
CA SER A 420 19.78 9.16 10.65
C SER A 420 18.28 9.39 10.58
N CYS A 421 17.79 10.38 11.32
CA CYS A 421 16.39 10.76 11.31
C CYS A 421 16.18 12.21 10.94
N LYS A 422 15.25 12.45 10.00
CA LYS A 422 14.77 13.78 9.64
C LYS A 422 13.28 13.86 9.87
N ILE A 423 12.85 14.74 10.77
CA ILE A 423 11.48 14.86 11.23
C ILE A 423 11.00 16.30 11.00
N ASN A 424 9.88 16.46 10.29
CA ASN A 424 9.25 17.76 10.07
C ASN A 424 7.82 17.74 10.63
N CYS A 425 7.59 18.35 11.78
CA CYS A 425 6.27 18.49 12.40
C CYS A 425 5.66 19.85 12.03
N LEU A 426 4.91 19.88 10.93
CA LEU A 426 4.40 21.10 10.29
C LEU A 426 2.96 21.43 10.71
N GLY A 427 2.12 20.42 10.97
CA GLY A 427 0.70 20.62 11.31
C GLY A 427 0.45 21.18 12.71
N ALA A 428 -0.74 21.75 12.95
CA ALA A 428 -1.15 22.13 14.31
C ALA A 428 -1.22 20.87 15.20
N ASN A 429 -0.62 20.91 16.39
CA ASN A 429 -0.47 19.71 17.24
C ASN A 429 0.23 18.51 16.54
N ALA A 430 1.02 18.73 15.48
CA ALA A 430 1.86 17.65 14.94
C ALA A 430 2.88 17.22 15.99
N CYS A 431 3.02 15.90 16.21
CA CYS A 431 3.95 15.33 17.19
C CYS A 431 3.69 15.84 18.63
N ALA A 432 2.45 16.24 18.94
CA ALA A 432 2.15 16.96 20.17
C ALA A 432 2.08 16.08 21.42
N ASP A 433 1.64 14.83 21.29
CA ASP A 433 1.36 13.98 22.45
C ASP A 433 2.36 12.83 22.59
N GLY A 434 2.86 12.33 21.46
CA GLY A 434 3.87 11.28 21.39
C GLY A 434 5.28 11.77 21.74
N LEU A 435 6.13 10.81 22.09
CA LEU A 435 7.56 11.02 22.25
C LEU A 435 8.23 10.99 20.88
N VAL A 436 9.08 11.98 20.59
CA VAL A 436 10.07 11.88 19.53
C VAL A 436 11.39 11.44 20.16
N GLU A 437 11.78 10.18 19.95
CA GLU A 437 12.96 9.58 20.56
C GLU A 437 14.05 9.40 19.51
N CYS A 438 15.14 10.16 19.63
CA CYS A 438 16.28 10.05 18.72
C CYS A 438 17.24 8.95 19.19
N GLY A 439 17.64 8.08 18.26
CA GLY A 439 18.69 7.08 18.45
C GLY A 439 20.09 7.62 18.38
N SER A 440 21.05 6.71 18.21
CA SER A 440 22.48 7.04 18.24
C SER A 440 22.99 7.90 17.08
N GLY A 441 22.27 7.95 15.95
CA GLY A 441 22.63 8.71 14.75
C GLY A 441 22.27 10.21 14.79
N PRO A 442 22.61 10.97 13.73
CA PRO A 442 22.14 12.34 13.56
C PRO A 442 20.60 12.41 13.50
N CYS A 443 20.04 13.33 14.27
CA CYS A 443 18.61 13.58 14.37
C CYS A 443 18.31 15.05 14.08
N GLN A 444 17.58 15.33 13.00
CA GLN A 444 17.14 16.67 12.64
C GLN A 444 15.62 16.78 12.80
N ILE A 445 15.17 17.68 13.66
CA ILE A 445 13.76 17.88 14.00
C ILE A 445 13.38 19.34 13.75
N ALA A 446 12.43 19.56 12.85
CA ALA A 446 11.82 20.86 12.62
C ALA A 446 10.38 20.86 13.17
N CYS A 447 10.16 21.56 14.27
CA CYS A 447 8.86 21.72 14.93
C CYS A 447 8.32 23.11 14.61
N GLY A 448 7.31 23.20 13.74
CA GLY A 448 6.80 24.49 13.27
C GLY A 448 6.53 24.53 11.78
N ALA A 449 5.29 24.77 11.38
CA ALA A 449 5.04 25.42 10.10
C ALA A 449 4.97 26.93 10.30
N LYS A 450 5.60 27.67 9.39
CA LYS A 450 5.21 29.06 9.14
C LYS A 450 3.80 29.05 8.49
N PRO A 451 2.81 29.86 8.94
CA PRO A 451 2.84 30.82 10.06
C PRO A 451 1.82 30.54 11.19
N ALA A 452 2.21 30.94 12.42
CA ALA A 452 1.41 31.40 13.57
C ALA A 452 0.28 30.55 14.20
N ALA A 453 -0.26 29.51 13.56
CA ALA A 453 -1.34 28.70 14.14
C ALA A 453 -0.86 27.42 14.86
N ALA A 454 0.45 27.19 14.88
CA ALA A 454 1.10 26.03 15.47
C ALA A 454 1.18 26.14 16.99
N TRP A 455 0.14 25.67 17.69
CA TRP A 455 0.19 25.46 19.13
C TRP A 455 0.68 24.03 19.42
N GLY A 456 1.63 23.89 20.35
CA GLY A 456 1.93 22.62 21.03
C GLY A 456 2.58 21.51 20.20
N GLN A 457 3.40 21.84 19.21
CA GLN A 457 4.12 20.84 18.41
C GLN A 457 5.30 20.25 19.18
N CYS A 458 5.63 18.98 18.91
CA CYS A 458 6.80 18.30 19.49
C CYS A 458 6.94 18.53 21.00
N LYS A 459 5.89 18.24 21.79
CA LYS A 459 5.95 18.58 23.24
C LYS A 459 7.04 17.79 23.95
N ASN A 460 7.29 16.56 23.51
CA ASN A 460 8.23 15.63 24.10
C ASN A 460 9.27 15.22 23.05
N VAL A 461 10.51 15.68 23.22
CA VAL A 461 11.63 15.35 22.33
C VAL A 461 12.79 14.88 23.21
N ASP A 462 13.22 13.64 23.00
CA ASP A 462 14.38 13.06 23.66
C ASP A 462 15.52 12.85 22.67
N CYS A 463 16.55 13.69 22.78
CA CYS A 463 17.79 13.56 22.03
C CYS A 463 18.92 12.93 22.85
N SER A 464 18.68 12.41 24.05
CA SER A 464 19.74 12.04 25.00
C SER A 464 20.76 11.03 24.45
N SER A 465 20.31 10.16 23.56
CA SER A 465 21.14 9.13 22.92
C SER A 465 21.79 9.56 21.59
N ALA A 466 21.41 10.72 21.03
CA ALA A 466 21.86 11.16 19.71
C ALA A 466 23.27 11.72 19.70
N CYS A 467 24.09 11.30 18.72
CA CYS A 467 25.41 11.86 18.51
C CYS A 467 25.40 13.29 17.98
N ALA A 468 24.34 13.65 17.25
CA ALA A 468 24.05 15.01 16.81
C ALA A 468 22.54 15.21 16.81
N CYS A 469 22.05 16.21 17.55
CA CYS A 469 20.64 16.58 17.53
C CYS A 469 20.45 18.05 17.17
N GLU A 470 19.76 18.30 16.06
CA GLU A 470 19.31 19.61 15.65
C GLU A 470 17.80 19.71 15.83
N VAL A 471 17.36 20.49 16.81
CA VAL A 471 15.93 20.73 17.05
C VAL A 471 15.64 22.21 16.83
N GLY A 472 14.89 22.51 15.78
CA GLY A 472 14.36 23.83 15.49
C GLY A 472 12.92 23.95 15.97
N CYS A 473 12.70 24.71 17.04
CA CYS A 473 11.36 24.93 17.60
C CYS A 473 10.84 26.32 17.22
N ALA A 474 9.75 26.36 16.47
CA ALA A 474 9.01 27.57 16.17
C ALA A 474 7.60 27.47 16.74
N GLY A 475 7.10 28.57 17.30
CA GLY A 475 5.75 28.65 17.89
C GLY A 475 5.72 28.62 19.41
N THR A 476 4.56 28.96 19.98
CA THR A 476 4.33 28.94 21.42
C THR A 476 4.08 27.50 21.89
N ASN A 477 4.73 27.13 23.01
CA ASN A 477 4.67 25.79 23.61
C ASN A 477 5.27 24.64 22.77
N SER A 478 6.03 24.94 21.71
CA SER A 478 6.82 23.94 21.01
C SER A 478 8.00 23.48 21.87
N CYS A 479 8.35 22.19 21.84
CA CYS A 479 9.53 21.64 22.53
C CYS A 479 9.55 21.88 24.05
N LYS A 480 8.40 21.76 24.72
CA LYS A 480 8.27 22.03 26.15
C LYS A 480 9.13 21.10 27.02
N ASN A 481 9.20 19.82 26.66
CA ASN A 481 9.97 18.79 27.34
C ASN A 481 11.06 18.30 26.37
N LEU A 482 12.09 19.14 26.20
CA LEU A 482 13.24 18.86 25.35
C LEU A 482 14.42 18.38 26.19
N THR A 483 14.93 17.19 25.89
CA THR A 483 16.16 16.65 26.47
C THR A 483 17.26 16.68 25.42
N CYS A 484 18.30 17.50 25.61
CA CYS A 484 19.46 17.54 24.71
C CYS A 484 20.59 16.61 25.20
N PRO A 485 21.46 16.11 24.30
CA PRO A 485 22.66 15.39 24.70
C PRO A 485 23.56 16.26 25.59
N SER A 486 24.34 15.61 26.47
CA SER A 486 25.31 16.32 27.31
C SER A 486 26.34 17.06 26.45
N GLY A 487 26.58 18.34 26.77
CA GLY A 487 27.52 19.19 26.02
C GLY A 487 26.85 20.04 24.92
N CYS A 488 25.57 19.81 24.62
CA CYS A 488 24.82 20.63 23.68
C CYS A 488 24.14 21.79 24.38
N ALA A 489 24.10 22.94 23.68
CA ALA A 489 23.45 24.12 24.21
C ALA A 489 21.94 23.86 24.30
N GLY A 490 21.40 23.85 25.52
CA GLY A 490 19.97 23.91 25.77
C GLY A 490 19.44 25.34 25.54
N GLY A 491 18.22 25.46 25.03
CA GLY A 491 17.58 26.74 24.69
C GLY A 491 16.22 26.50 24.01
N GLY A 492 15.81 27.38 23.09
CA GLY A 492 14.63 27.18 22.22
C GLY A 492 14.78 26.05 21.19
N GLY A 493 15.60 25.04 21.49
CA GLY A 493 16.05 23.96 20.61
C GLY A 493 17.38 23.38 21.11
N CYS A 494 17.75 22.18 20.62
CA CYS A 494 19.11 21.66 20.70
C CYS A 494 19.83 22.10 19.43
N SER A 495 20.94 22.81 19.56
CA SER A 495 21.75 23.18 18.40
C SER A 495 23.14 22.56 18.53
N ALA A 496 23.54 21.85 17.48
CA ALA A 496 24.87 21.26 17.38
C ALA A 496 25.97 22.27 17.01
N LEU A 497 25.65 23.57 16.92
CA LEU A 497 26.63 24.64 16.66
C LEU A 497 27.74 24.74 17.73
N ALA A 498 27.54 24.15 18.92
CA ALA A 498 28.64 23.92 19.83
C ALA A 498 29.54 22.81 19.26
N LYS A 499 30.82 23.13 19.00
CA LYS A 499 31.84 22.29 18.33
C LYS A 499 32.00 20.84 18.86
N ILE A 500 31.43 20.52 20.02
CA ILE A 500 31.50 19.23 20.71
C ILE A 500 30.27 18.34 20.39
N CYS A 501 29.18 18.90 19.85
CA CYS A 501 27.89 18.21 19.62
C CYS A 501 27.66 17.65 18.22
N ASN A 502 28.69 17.65 17.38
CA ASN A 502 28.61 17.30 15.96
C ASN A 502 29.48 16.10 15.60
N THR A 503 29.90 15.29 16.58
CA THR A 503 30.82 14.19 16.34
C THR A 503 30.10 12.86 16.57
N CYS A 504 29.55 12.32 15.49
CA CYS A 504 29.12 10.93 15.44
C CYS A 504 30.35 10.03 15.25
N PRO A 505 30.55 9.01 16.10
CA PRO A 505 31.69 8.10 16.02
C PRO A 505 31.69 7.23 14.76
#